data_AF-A0A7J8K4F3-F1
#
_entry.id   AF-A0A7J8K4F3-F1
#
_cell.length_a   1.000
_cell.length_b   1.000
_cell.length_c   1.000
_cell.angle_alpha   90.00
_cell.angle_beta   90.00
_cell.angle_gamma   90.00
#
_symmetry.space_group_name_H-M   'P 1'
#
loop_
_entity.id
_entity.type
_entity.pdbx_description
1 polymer ?
#
loop_
_entity_poly.entity_id
_entity_poly.type
_entity_poly.pdbx_seq_one_letter_code
_entity_poly.pdbx_strand_id
1 'polypeptide(L)'
;MTRTSTCIYHFFVLSWYIFIIYYIYQLKVDIQKQSILPKGQQWQYATFINLFLQTIFYGVACLEDVLRRIKGKKDIKFITAFRDLLFTSLGFPVSTIIFLLFWSLFLYDREVVYPKNLDYIIPVWLNHAMHTSILPFSLIEVIFRPYCYPQKKKGLSILTIVFLAYISRLLWFYSQTGIWLYPIFGKLSPISIAVFLSISYIFTIGTYLLGEKLNHWKWGDMRQLRKKNK
;
A
#
# COMPACT_ATOMS: atom_id res chain seq x y z
N MET A 1 -23.98 -1.08 14.47
CA MET A 1 -23.45 0.30 14.38
C MET A 1 -21.96 0.22 14.16
N THR A 2 -21.37 1.09 13.34
CA THR A 2 -19.91 1.26 13.35
C THR A 2 -19.51 1.79 14.72
N ARG A 3 -18.50 1.18 15.37
CA ARG A 3 -18.02 1.66 16.67
C ARG A 3 -17.40 3.05 16.49
N THR A 4 -17.64 3.96 17.44
CA THR A 4 -17.05 5.31 17.40
C THR A 4 -15.53 5.28 17.35
N SER A 5 -14.90 4.30 18.01
CA SER A 5 -13.47 4.06 17.93
C SER A 5 -12.96 3.79 16.50
N THR A 6 -13.70 3.04 15.67
CA THR A 6 -13.34 2.75 14.27
C THR A 6 -13.35 4.02 13.42
N CYS A 7 -14.37 4.86 13.61
CA CYS A 7 -14.49 6.13 12.88
C CYS A 7 -13.35 7.10 13.24
N ILE A 8 -13.01 7.22 14.53
CA ILE A 8 -11.90 8.04 15.00
C ILE A 8 -10.58 7.53 14.42
N TYR A 9 -10.38 6.20 14.44
CA TYR A 9 -9.20 5.56 13.86
C TYR A 9 -9.04 5.87 12.37
N HIS A 10 -10.08 5.66 11.55
CA HIS A 10 -9.98 5.95 10.12
C HIS A 10 -9.69 7.42 9.85
N PHE A 11 -10.31 8.35 10.60
CA PHE A 11 -10.07 9.78 10.43
C PHE A 11 -8.64 10.16 10.81
N PHE A 12 -8.11 9.60 11.89
CA PHE A 12 -6.74 9.79 12.32
C PHE A 12 -5.75 9.28 11.26
N VAL A 13 -5.93 8.06 10.77
CA VAL A 13 -5.02 7.47 9.78
C VAL A 13 -5.14 8.18 8.42
N LEU A 14 -6.34 8.61 8.02
CA LEU A 14 -6.52 9.44 6.83
C LEU A 14 -5.74 10.76 6.96
N SER A 15 -5.88 11.44 8.09
CA SER A 15 -5.19 12.70 8.37
C SER A 15 -3.66 12.50 8.36
N TRP A 16 -3.18 11.38 8.91
CA TRP A 16 -1.78 11.00 8.86
C TRP A 16 -1.28 10.87 7.42
N TYR A 17 -1.96 10.09 6.56
CA TYR A 17 -1.52 9.94 5.18
C TYR A 17 -1.57 11.24 4.37
N ILE A 18 -2.59 12.08 4.59
CA ILE A 18 -2.66 13.42 3.98
C ILE A 18 -1.47 14.28 4.41
N PHE A 19 -1.16 14.29 5.72
CA PHE A 19 0.00 15.00 6.26
C PHE A 19 1.31 14.51 5.63
N ILE A 20 1.51 13.19 5.53
CA ILE A 20 2.72 12.62 4.91
C ILE A 20 2.85 13.05 3.45
N ILE A 21 1.78 12.95 2.65
CA ILE A 21 1.81 13.37 1.24
C ILE A 21 2.10 14.87 1.11
N TYR A 22 1.47 15.69 1.96
CA TYR A 22 1.72 17.13 2.00
C TYR A 22 3.17 17.44 2.38
N TYR A 23 3.71 16.79 3.41
CA TYR A 23 5.09 16.97 3.86
C TYR A 23 6.09 16.59 2.76
N ILE A 24 5.90 15.45 2.09
CA ILE A 24 6.71 15.02 0.94
C ILE A 24 6.65 16.06 -0.19
N TYR A 25 5.47 16.60 -0.47
CA TYR A 25 5.32 17.63 -1.49
C TYR A 25 6.11 18.90 -1.15
N GLN A 26 6.04 19.38 0.10
CA GLN A 26 6.83 20.54 0.55
C GLN A 26 8.33 20.27 0.48
N LEU A 27 8.77 19.12 0.98
CA LEU A 27 10.17 18.69 0.92
C LEU A 27 10.70 18.71 -0.52
N LYS A 28 9.91 18.22 -1.48
CA LYS A 28 10.25 18.30 -2.91
C LYS A 28 10.40 19.73 -3.41
N VAL A 29 9.47 20.62 -3.07
CA VAL A 29 9.52 22.02 -3.48
C VAL A 29 10.81 22.67 -2.99
N ASP A 30 11.23 22.38 -1.75
CA ASP A 30 12.44 22.94 -1.17
C ASP A 30 13.72 22.37 -1.81
N ILE A 31 13.80 21.06 -2.04
CA ILE A 31 14.93 20.43 -2.77
C ILE A 31 15.07 21.01 -4.18
N GLN A 32 13.95 21.23 -4.87
CA GLN A 32 13.94 21.79 -6.22
C GLN A 32 14.40 23.24 -6.24
N LYS A 33 14.01 24.05 -5.25
CA LYS A 33 14.52 25.42 -5.09
C LYS A 33 16.02 25.44 -4.86
N GLN A 34 16.56 24.45 -4.13
CA GLN A 34 17.98 24.36 -3.83
C GLN A 34 18.81 23.67 -4.94
N SER A 35 18.20 23.25 -6.05
CA SER A 35 18.84 22.57 -7.21
C SER A 35 19.58 21.26 -6.91
N ILE A 36 19.27 20.61 -5.77
CA ILE A 36 20.05 19.47 -5.26
C ILE A 36 19.72 18.16 -6.01
N LEU A 37 18.57 18.04 -6.71
CA LEU A 37 18.22 16.84 -7.49
C LEU A 37 17.52 17.11 -8.83
N PRO A 38 17.70 16.22 -9.83
CA PRO A 38 16.95 16.22 -11.07
C PRO A 38 15.43 16.11 -10.85
N LYS A 39 14.65 16.83 -11.67
CA LYS A 39 13.18 16.85 -11.59
C LYS A 39 12.59 15.47 -11.93
N GLY A 40 11.73 14.93 -11.04
CA GLY A 40 10.67 13.98 -11.43
C GLY A 40 10.83 12.49 -11.08
N GLN A 41 11.96 12.06 -10.50
CA GLN A 41 12.20 10.64 -10.19
C GLN A 41 11.39 10.09 -8.99
N GLN A 42 11.03 10.94 -8.03
CA GLN A 42 10.55 10.47 -6.72
C GLN A 42 9.11 9.92 -6.74
N TRP A 43 8.16 10.45 -7.52
CA TRP A 43 6.77 9.94 -7.54
C TRP A 43 6.58 8.59 -8.25
N GLN A 44 7.68 7.97 -8.63
CA GLN A 44 7.69 6.73 -9.39
C GLN A 44 7.86 5.51 -8.48
N TYR A 45 8.40 5.69 -7.28
CA TYR A 45 8.58 4.60 -6.33
C TYR A 45 7.23 4.03 -5.87
N ALA A 46 7.19 2.71 -5.71
CA ALA A 46 6.00 1.97 -5.26
C ALA A 46 5.47 2.50 -3.92
N THR A 47 6.36 2.97 -3.05
CA THR A 47 6.01 3.56 -1.76
C THR A 47 5.04 4.73 -1.89
N PHE A 48 5.27 5.67 -2.80
CA PHE A 48 4.36 6.81 -2.97
C PHE A 48 3.01 6.37 -3.54
N ILE A 49 3.01 5.43 -4.49
CA ILE A 49 1.78 4.85 -5.02
C ILE A 49 0.97 4.21 -3.88
N ASN A 50 1.65 3.51 -2.96
CA ASN A 50 0.99 2.95 -1.79
C ASN A 50 0.44 4.03 -0.85
N LEU A 51 1.17 5.12 -0.60
CA LEU A 51 0.64 6.23 0.22
C LEU A 51 -0.67 6.81 -0.37
N PHE A 52 -0.74 6.99 -1.69
CA PHE A 52 -1.97 7.41 -2.36
C PHE A 52 -3.07 6.34 -2.25
N LEU A 53 -2.74 5.07 -2.46
CA LEU A 53 -3.68 3.95 -2.30
C LEU A 53 -4.25 3.90 -0.87
N GLN A 54 -3.41 4.06 0.15
CA GLN A 54 -3.83 4.09 1.55
C GLN A 54 -4.72 5.32 1.82
N THR A 55 -4.36 6.49 1.31
CA THR A 55 -5.17 7.71 1.43
C THR A 55 -6.56 7.51 0.83
N ILE A 56 -6.64 6.95 -0.38
CA ILE A 56 -7.92 6.64 -1.05
C ILE A 56 -8.71 5.63 -0.22
N PHE A 57 -8.07 4.56 0.25
CA PHE A 57 -8.72 3.54 1.05
C PHE A 57 -9.31 4.11 2.36
N TYR A 58 -8.51 4.85 3.15
CA TYR A 58 -8.99 5.45 4.39
C TYR A 58 -10.01 6.57 4.16
N GLY A 59 -9.96 7.27 3.02
CA GLY A 59 -11.01 8.20 2.58
C GLY A 59 -12.34 7.49 2.34
N VAL A 60 -12.31 6.37 1.62
CA VAL A 60 -13.51 5.52 1.39
C VAL A 60 -14.01 4.92 2.71
N ALA A 61 -13.12 4.50 3.61
CA ALA A 61 -13.48 3.97 4.92
C ALA A 61 -14.16 5.03 5.81
N CYS A 62 -13.61 6.26 5.86
CA CYS A 62 -14.23 7.40 6.55
C CYS A 62 -15.59 7.74 5.96
N LEU A 63 -15.69 7.81 4.63
CA LEU A 63 -16.96 8.10 3.95
C LEU A 63 -18.02 7.05 4.29
N GLU A 64 -17.66 5.77 4.29
CA GLU A 64 -18.57 4.70 4.67
C GLU A 64 -19.04 4.81 6.13
N ASP A 65 -18.14 5.17 7.06
CA ASP A 65 -18.48 5.34 8.47
C ASP A 65 -19.44 6.51 8.71
N VAL A 66 -19.21 7.64 8.04
CA VAL A 66 -20.10 8.81 8.09
C VAL A 66 -21.46 8.47 7.50
N LEU A 67 -21.50 7.85 6.32
CA LEU A 67 -22.76 7.48 5.67
C LEU A 67 -23.56 6.45 6.47
N ARG A 68 -22.90 5.51 7.17
CA ARG A 68 -23.57 4.58 8.09
C ARG A 68 -24.30 5.28 9.23
N ARG A 69 -23.77 6.41 9.70
CA ARG A 69 -24.37 7.22 10.77
C ARG A 69 -25.55 8.05 10.25
N ILE A 70 -25.42 8.63 9.07
CA ILE A 70 -26.45 9.52 8.50
C ILE A 70 -27.61 8.73 7.88
N LYS A 71 -27.32 7.77 7.00
CA LYS A 71 -28.31 7.08 6.15
C LYS A 71 -28.66 5.67 6.63
N GLY A 72 -28.06 5.20 7.72
CA GLY A 72 -28.21 3.81 8.18
C GLY A 72 -27.62 2.78 7.20
N LYS A 73 -28.18 1.57 7.16
CA LYS A 73 -27.60 0.42 6.42
C LYS A 73 -28.07 0.28 4.96
N LYS A 74 -29.14 0.96 4.53
CA LYS A 74 -29.88 0.59 3.30
C LYS A 74 -29.16 0.95 1.98
N ASP A 75 -28.36 2.02 1.94
CA ASP A 75 -27.86 2.59 0.66
C ASP A 75 -26.34 2.66 0.47
N ILE A 76 -25.57 1.86 1.21
CA ILE A 76 -24.09 1.95 1.22
C ILE A 76 -23.39 0.66 0.78
N LYS A 77 -24.13 -0.25 0.15
CA LYS A 77 -23.61 -1.56 -0.30
C LYS A 77 -22.47 -1.39 -1.30
N PHE A 78 -22.59 -0.46 -2.24
CA PHE A 78 -21.56 -0.17 -3.24
C PHE A 78 -20.26 0.31 -2.58
N ILE A 79 -20.33 1.32 -1.72
CA ILE A 79 -19.17 1.86 -1.01
C ILE A 79 -18.52 0.79 -0.12
N THR A 80 -19.34 -0.03 0.56
CA THR A 80 -18.84 -1.15 1.37
C THR A 80 -18.09 -2.16 0.50
N ALA A 81 -18.65 -2.54 -0.66
CA ALA A 81 -18.02 -3.49 -1.57
C ALA A 81 -16.75 -2.93 -2.22
N PHE A 82 -16.75 -1.64 -2.56
CA PHE A 82 -15.57 -0.95 -3.10
C PHE A 82 -14.45 -0.86 -2.06
N ARG A 83 -14.76 -0.45 -0.82
CA ARG A 83 -13.82 -0.47 0.30
C ARG A 83 -13.22 -1.86 0.48
N ASP A 84 -14.08 -2.89 0.50
CA ASP A 84 -13.63 -4.26 0.70
C ASP A 84 -12.70 -4.71 -0.43
N LEU A 85 -13.05 -4.42 -1.68
CA LEU A 85 -12.22 -4.72 -2.84
C LEU A 85 -10.87 -4.01 -2.76
N LEU A 86 -10.86 -2.70 -2.50
CA LEU A 86 -9.65 -1.89 -2.37
C LEU A 86 -8.70 -2.45 -1.31
N PHE A 87 -9.19 -2.69 -0.10
CA PHE A 87 -8.35 -3.15 0.99
C PHE A 87 -7.81 -4.57 0.75
N THR A 88 -8.69 -5.50 0.42
CA THR A 88 -8.34 -6.92 0.32
C THR A 88 -7.49 -7.23 -0.89
N SER A 89 -7.73 -6.55 -2.01
CA SER A 89 -7.04 -6.84 -3.28
C SER A 89 -5.80 -5.98 -3.47
N LEU A 90 -5.72 -4.80 -2.84
CA LEU A 90 -4.61 -3.86 -3.03
C LEU A 90 -4.02 -3.38 -1.69
N GLY A 91 -4.82 -2.74 -0.83
CA GLY A 91 -4.32 -2.02 0.35
C GLY A 91 -3.46 -2.87 1.29
N PHE A 92 -3.95 -4.03 1.70
CA PHE A 92 -3.23 -4.98 2.55
C PHE A 92 -2.03 -5.64 1.84
N PRO A 93 -2.20 -6.32 0.68
CA PRO A 93 -1.09 -7.01 0.03
C PRO A 93 0.03 -6.05 -0.40
N VAL A 94 -0.30 -4.89 -0.98
CA VAL A 94 0.69 -3.90 -1.43
C VAL A 94 1.49 -3.32 -0.27
N SER A 95 0.83 -2.98 0.85
CA SER A 95 1.55 -2.48 2.03
C SER A 95 2.48 -3.54 2.62
N THR A 96 2.03 -4.80 2.65
CA THR A 96 2.82 -5.90 3.19
C THR A 96 4.05 -6.16 2.33
N ILE A 97 3.91 -6.24 1.00
CA ILE A 97 5.06 -6.50 0.13
C ILE A 97 6.06 -5.33 0.12
N ILE A 98 5.59 -4.07 0.15
CA ILE A 98 6.48 -2.90 0.23
C ILE A 98 7.26 -2.90 1.54
N PHE A 99 6.59 -3.15 2.66
CA PHE A 99 7.25 -3.27 3.96
C PHE A 99 8.34 -4.37 3.92
N LEU A 100 7.98 -5.57 3.46
CA LEU A 100 8.89 -6.72 3.43
C LEU A 100 10.09 -6.47 2.52
N LEU A 101 9.84 -6.05 1.26
CA LEU A 101 10.92 -5.80 0.31
C LEU A 101 11.84 -4.67 0.77
N PHE A 102 11.28 -3.55 1.23
CA PHE A 102 12.09 -2.42 1.66
C PHE A 102 12.99 -2.81 2.84
N TRP A 103 12.43 -3.34 3.93
CA TRP A 103 13.23 -3.64 5.11
C TRP A 103 14.18 -4.81 4.90
N SER A 104 13.81 -5.83 4.11
CA SER A 104 14.73 -6.93 3.79
C SER A 104 15.94 -6.44 3.01
N LEU A 105 15.73 -5.60 1.98
CA LEU A 105 16.82 -5.02 1.20
C LEU A 105 17.62 -4.00 2.01
N PHE A 106 16.95 -3.18 2.81
CA PHE A 106 17.59 -2.18 3.67
C PHE A 106 18.54 -2.82 4.69
N LEU A 107 18.11 -3.92 5.32
CA LEU A 107 18.91 -4.66 6.30
C LEU A 107 20.03 -5.48 5.64
N TYR A 108 19.84 -5.93 4.40
CA TYR A 108 20.86 -6.65 3.64
C TYR A 108 21.99 -5.71 3.15
N ASP A 109 21.63 -4.68 2.39
CA ASP A 109 22.52 -3.60 1.95
C ASP A 109 21.67 -2.37 1.61
N ARG A 110 21.62 -1.38 2.51
CA ARG A 110 20.82 -0.17 2.31
C ARG A 110 21.10 0.54 1.00
N GLU A 111 22.32 0.48 0.46
CA GLU A 111 22.67 1.22 -0.77
C GLU A 111 21.90 0.71 -2.00
N VAL A 112 21.29 -0.48 -1.95
CA VAL A 112 20.53 -1.04 -3.08
C VAL A 112 19.08 -0.51 -3.17
N VAL A 113 18.56 0.08 -2.09
CA VAL A 113 17.15 0.53 -1.99
C VAL A 113 17.00 1.93 -1.39
N TYR A 114 17.89 2.32 -0.48
CA TYR A 114 17.89 3.58 0.24
C TYR A 114 19.33 4.06 0.52
N PRO A 115 19.99 4.66 -0.49
CA PRO A 115 21.38 5.10 -0.37
C PRO A 115 21.59 6.17 0.71
N LYS A 116 22.80 6.26 1.27
CA LYS A 116 23.13 7.20 2.36
C LYS A 116 22.83 8.67 2.07
N ASN A 117 22.92 9.09 0.82
CA ASN A 117 22.61 10.47 0.44
C ASN A 117 21.14 10.85 0.71
N LEU A 118 20.23 9.88 0.81
CA LEU A 118 18.82 10.12 1.15
C LEU A 118 18.64 10.54 2.60
N ASP A 119 19.58 10.26 3.52
CA ASP A 119 19.48 10.67 4.93
C ASP A 119 19.49 12.20 5.09
N TYR A 120 20.15 12.92 4.18
CA TYR A 120 20.17 14.38 4.16
C TYR A 120 18.84 14.99 3.68
N ILE A 121 17.99 14.17 3.06
CA ILE A 121 16.78 14.62 2.38
C ILE A 121 15.53 14.15 3.12
N ILE A 122 15.49 12.87 3.46
CA ILE A 122 14.33 12.20 4.06
C ILE A 122 14.65 11.99 5.54
N PRO A 123 13.97 12.73 6.44
CA PRO A 123 14.13 12.51 7.87
C PRO A 123 13.79 11.07 8.26
N VAL A 124 14.46 10.55 9.29
CA VAL A 124 14.28 9.19 9.79
C VAL A 124 12.80 8.88 10.08
N TRP A 125 12.07 9.81 10.70
CA TRP A 125 10.65 9.63 10.99
C TRP A 125 9.81 9.46 9.73
N LEU A 126 10.15 10.18 8.65
CA LEU A 126 9.43 10.11 7.38
C LEU A 126 9.71 8.78 6.68
N ASN A 127 10.95 8.29 6.72
CA ASN A 127 11.29 6.96 6.24
C ASN A 127 10.44 5.88 6.94
N HIS A 128 10.34 5.93 8.27
CA HIS A 128 9.46 5.02 9.02
C HIS A 128 7.97 5.22 8.73
N ALA A 129 7.51 6.45 8.53
CA ALA A 129 6.13 6.71 8.12
C ALA A 129 5.82 6.04 6.78
N MET A 130 6.73 6.15 5.82
CA MET A 130 6.58 5.63 4.47
C MET A 130 6.72 4.10 4.38
N HIS A 131 7.61 3.50 5.18
CA HIS A 131 8.02 2.11 5.01
C HIS A 131 7.71 1.20 6.20
N THR A 132 7.56 1.72 7.42
CA THR A 132 7.20 0.93 8.60
C THR A 132 5.71 1.00 8.88
N SER A 133 5.15 2.21 9.06
CA SER A 133 3.79 2.39 9.61
C SER A 133 2.66 1.83 8.72
N ILE A 134 2.93 1.65 7.41
CA ILE A 134 1.98 1.10 6.44
C ILE A 134 1.48 -0.31 6.82
N LEU A 135 2.34 -1.14 7.40
CA LEU A 135 1.98 -2.51 7.78
C LEU A 135 1.20 -2.56 9.11
N PRO A 136 1.64 -1.93 10.22
CA PRO A 136 0.86 -1.84 11.44
C PRO A 136 -0.56 -1.29 11.22
N PHE A 137 -0.72 -0.21 10.44
CA PHE A 137 -2.07 0.30 10.13
C PHE A 137 -2.91 -0.72 9.34
N SER A 138 -2.31 -1.41 8.37
CA SER A 138 -2.99 -2.48 7.63
C SER A 138 -3.38 -3.66 8.54
N LEU A 139 -2.55 -4.02 9.52
CA LEU A 139 -2.84 -5.09 10.48
C LEU A 139 -3.93 -4.69 11.47
N ILE A 140 -3.89 -3.47 12.00
CA ILE A 140 -4.94 -2.91 12.87
C ILE A 140 -6.29 -2.92 12.14
N GLU A 141 -6.30 -2.56 10.86
CA GLU A 141 -7.50 -2.58 10.03
C GLU A 141 -8.12 -3.98 9.92
N VAL A 142 -7.30 -5.03 9.72
CA VAL A 142 -7.76 -6.44 9.74
C VAL A 142 -8.42 -6.80 11.08
N ILE A 143 -7.92 -6.27 12.19
CA ILE A 143 -8.43 -6.53 13.54
C ILE A 143 -9.69 -5.73 13.85
N PHE A 144 -9.84 -4.54 13.28
CA PHE A 144 -10.92 -3.60 13.62
C PHE A 144 -12.24 -3.96 12.95
N ARG A 145 -12.20 -4.56 11.76
CA ARG A 145 -13.42 -4.91 11.04
C ARG A 145 -13.29 -6.16 10.16
N PRO A 146 -14.41 -6.88 9.97
CA PRO A 146 -14.47 -7.94 8.97
C PRO A 146 -14.56 -7.34 7.57
N TYR A 147 -13.68 -7.79 6.69
CA TYR A 147 -13.76 -7.54 5.26
C TYR A 147 -14.56 -8.65 4.56
N CYS A 148 -15.04 -8.40 3.34
CA CYS A 148 -15.53 -9.44 2.42
C CYS A 148 -14.56 -9.57 1.25
N TYR A 149 -13.74 -10.63 1.26
CA TYR A 149 -12.84 -10.92 0.14
C TYR A 149 -13.66 -11.24 -1.12
N PRO A 150 -13.29 -10.71 -2.31
CA PRO A 150 -13.92 -11.08 -3.56
C PRO A 150 -13.63 -12.54 -3.90
N GLN A 151 -14.22 -13.04 -4.98
CA GLN A 151 -13.77 -14.31 -5.56
C GLN A 151 -12.25 -14.26 -5.77
N LYS A 152 -11.54 -15.31 -5.34
CA LYS A 152 -10.07 -15.36 -5.33
C LYS A 152 -9.45 -15.00 -6.69
N LYS A 153 -10.03 -15.51 -7.78
CA LYS A 153 -9.63 -15.16 -9.16
C LYS A 153 -9.71 -13.65 -9.39
N LYS A 154 -10.84 -13.01 -9.05
CA LYS A 154 -11.02 -11.56 -9.21
C LYS A 154 -10.02 -10.74 -8.40
N GLY A 155 -9.84 -11.06 -7.12
CA GLY A 155 -8.90 -10.35 -6.23
C GLY A 155 -7.45 -10.47 -6.72
N LEU A 156 -7.02 -11.69 -7.06
CA LEU A 156 -5.69 -11.93 -7.61
C LEU A 156 -5.51 -11.28 -8.98
N SER A 157 -6.50 -11.33 -9.89
CA SER A 157 -6.41 -10.64 -11.19
C SER A 157 -6.18 -9.13 -11.04
N ILE A 158 -6.88 -8.48 -10.11
CA ILE A 158 -6.68 -7.05 -9.83
C ILE A 158 -5.25 -6.80 -9.32
N LEU A 159 -4.79 -7.62 -8.37
CA LEU A 159 -3.44 -7.51 -7.82
C LEU A 159 -2.36 -7.73 -8.90
N THR A 160 -2.55 -8.72 -9.78
CA THR A 160 -1.67 -9.00 -10.93
C THR A 160 -1.64 -7.84 -11.91
N ILE A 161 -2.79 -7.26 -12.26
CA ILE A 161 -2.85 -6.12 -13.17
C ILE A 161 -2.07 -4.94 -12.60
N VAL A 162 -2.24 -4.64 -11.30
CA VAL A 162 -1.50 -3.55 -10.65
C VAL A 162 -0.01 -3.83 -10.55
N PHE A 163 0.37 -5.08 -10.23
CA PHE A 163 1.76 -5.50 -10.22
C PHE A 163 2.42 -5.32 -11.60
N LEU A 164 1.79 -5.85 -12.66
CA LEU A 164 2.29 -5.73 -14.03
C LEU A 164 2.36 -4.28 -14.49
N ALA A 165 1.34 -3.47 -14.18
CA ALA A 165 1.36 -2.04 -14.49
C ALA A 165 2.54 -1.32 -13.84
N TYR A 166 2.88 -1.68 -12.60
CA TYR A 166 4.04 -1.13 -11.91
C TYR A 166 5.37 -1.59 -12.55
N ILE A 167 5.49 -2.86 -12.91
CA ILE A 167 6.67 -3.38 -13.62
C ILE A 167 6.84 -2.71 -14.99
N SER A 168 5.76 -2.56 -15.76
CA SER A 168 5.78 -1.85 -17.03
C SER A 168 6.25 -0.40 -16.85
N ARG A 169 5.79 0.29 -15.81
CA ARG A 169 6.25 1.65 -15.48
C ARG A 169 7.75 1.69 -15.15
N LEU A 170 8.25 0.72 -14.37
CA LEU A 170 9.67 0.61 -14.02
C LEU A 170 10.54 0.41 -15.28
N LEU A 171 10.15 -0.51 -16.15
CA LEU A 171 10.88 -0.81 -17.39
C LEU A 171 10.82 0.36 -18.38
N TRP A 172 9.66 1.00 -18.51
CA TRP A 172 9.50 2.20 -19.32
C TRP A 172 10.38 3.35 -18.82
N PHE A 173 10.48 3.56 -17.51
CA PHE A 173 11.37 4.59 -16.97
C PHE A 173 12.84 4.32 -17.30
N TYR A 174 13.28 3.07 -17.17
CA TYR A 174 14.64 2.67 -17.55
C TYR A 174 14.89 2.87 -19.05
N SER A 175 13.94 2.50 -19.91
CA SER A 175 14.11 2.67 -21.36
C SER A 175 14.20 4.13 -21.80
N GLN A 176 13.58 5.06 -21.07
CA GLN A 176 13.65 6.50 -21.36
C GLN A 176 14.90 7.17 -20.80
N THR A 177 15.40 6.73 -19.64
CA THR A 177 16.46 7.45 -18.91
C THR A 177 17.81 6.75 -18.89
N GLY A 178 17.85 5.45 -19.18
CA GLY A 178 19.03 4.61 -18.98
C GLY A 178 19.39 4.38 -17.50
N ILE A 179 18.57 4.88 -16.56
CA ILE A 179 18.83 4.80 -15.12
C ILE A 179 17.75 3.95 -14.46
N TRP A 180 18.16 2.98 -13.66
CA TRP A 180 17.22 2.17 -12.89
C TRP A 180 16.62 2.97 -11.74
N LEU A 181 15.29 2.88 -11.59
CA LEU A 181 14.60 3.51 -10.47
C LEU A 181 15.08 2.97 -9.11
N TYR A 182 15.41 1.67 -9.05
CA TYR A 182 16.01 1.05 -7.87
C TYR A 182 17.46 0.65 -8.19
N PRO A 183 18.46 1.11 -7.41
CA PRO A 183 19.86 0.82 -7.67
C PRO A 183 20.19 -0.67 -7.78
N ILE A 184 19.46 -1.54 -7.07
CA ILE A 184 19.63 -3.00 -7.15
C ILE A 184 19.60 -3.52 -8.60
N PHE A 185 18.72 -2.99 -9.45
CA PHE A 185 18.59 -3.49 -10.82
C PHE A 185 19.78 -3.15 -11.71
N GLY A 186 20.53 -2.09 -11.40
CA GLY A 186 21.79 -1.78 -12.09
C GLY A 186 22.93 -2.75 -11.74
N LYS A 187 22.81 -3.49 -10.64
CA LYS A 187 23.81 -4.49 -10.20
C LYS A 187 23.49 -5.90 -10.69
N LEU A 188 22.33 -6.12 -11.30
CA LEU A 188 21.82 -7.45 -11.64
C LEU A 188 21.84 -7.70 -13.15
N SER A 189 22.12 -8.94 -13.54
CA SER A 189 21.92 -9.38 -14.93
C SER A 189 20.43 -9.37 -15.30
N PRO A 190 20.05 -9.28 -16.59
CA PRO A 190 18.65 -9.34 -17.01
C PRO A 190 17.91 -10.59 -16.49
N ILE A 191 18.60 -11.74 -16.44
CA ILE A 191 18.06 -12.99 -15.89
C ILE A 191 17.79 -12.84 -14.39
N SER A 192 18.74 -12.28 -13.64
CA SER A 192 18.58 -12.03 -12.20
C SER A 192 17.45 -11.04 -11.91
N ILE A 193 17.24 -10.02 -12.75
CA ILE A 193 16.09 -9.11 -12.66
C ILE A 193 14.79 -9.88 -12.87
N ALA A 194 14.70 -10.70 -13.92
CA ALA A 194 13.50 -11.50 -14.20
C ALA A 194 13.17 -12.46 -13.05
N VAL A 195 14.19 -13.11 -12.47
CA VAL A 195 14.05 -13.97 -11.28
C VAL A 195 13.57 -13.16 -10.07
N PHE A 196 14.18 -12.00 -9.80
CA PHE A 196 13.78 -11.13 -8.69
C PHE A 196 12.32 -10.68 -8.80
N LEU A 197 11.88 -10.26 -9.99
CA LEU A 197 10.50 -9.85 -10.24
C LEU A 197 9.52 -11.02 -10.10
N SER A 198 9.90 -12.21 -10.58
CA SER A 198 9.08 -13.42 -10.47
C SER A 198 8.89 -13.85 -9.01
N ILE A 199 9.97 -13.85 -8.23
CA ILE A 199 9.93 -14.14 -6.79
C ILE A 199 9.07 -13.09 -6.06
N SER A 200 9.27 -11.80 -6.35
CA SER A 200 8.48 -10.71 -5.77
C SER A 200 6.98 -10.86 -6.06
N TYR A 201 6.62 -11.30 -7.27
CA TYR A 201 5.23 -11.58 -7.62
C TYR A 201 4.64 -12.75 -6.84
N ILE A 202 5.40 -13.85 -6.67
CA ILE A 202 4.97 -15.00 -5.85
C ILE A 202 4.74 -14.56 -4.39
N PHE A 203 5.65 -13.78 -3.82
CA PHE A 203 5.47 -13.21 -2.48
C PHE A 203 4.25 -12.29 -2.42
N THR A 204 3.99 -11.48 -3.44
CA THR A 204 2.81 -10.61 -3.53
C THR A 204 1.52 -11.43 -3.48
N ILE A 205 1.43 -12.54 -4.22
CA ILE A 205 0.31 -13.49 -4.11
C ILE A 205 0.20 -14.04 -2.69
N GLY A 206 1.34 -14.41 -2.08
CA GLY A 206 1.41 -14.85 -0.69
C GLY A 206 0.81 -13.85 0.29
N THR A 207 1.06 -12.56 0.13
CA THR A 207 0.49 -11.51 1.00
C THR A 207 -1.03 -11.39 0.88
N TYR A 208 -1.60 -11.58 -0.31
CA TYR A 208 -3.06 -11.61 -0.50
C TYR A 208 -3.67 -12.81 0.25
N LEU A 209 -3.08 -14.00 0.10
CA LEU A 209 -3.54 -15.21 0.77
C LEU A 209 -3.39 -15.11 2.29
N LEU A 210 -2.31 -14.49 2.77
CA LEU A 210 -2.11 -14.19 4.18
C LEU A 210 -3.23 -13.27 4.71
N GLY A 211 -3.56 -12.21 3.99
CA GLY A 211 -4.67 -11.32 4.36
C GLY A 211 -6.00 -12.05 4.44
N GLU A 212 -6.30 -12.93 3.47
CA GLU A 212 -7.51 -13.75 3.47
C GLU A 212 -7.56 -14.66 4.70
N LYS A 213 -6.43 -15.32 5.02
CA LYS A 213 -6.29 -16.20 6.18
C LYS A 213 -6.43 -15.45 7.50
N LEU A 214 -5.78 -14.29 7.65
CA LEU A 214 -5.89 -13.45 8.86
C LEU A 214 -7.33 -12.97 9.08
N ASN A 215 -7.99 -12.52 8.01
CA ASN A 215 -9.38 -12.11 8.09
C ASN A 215 -10.30 -13.30 8.48
N HIS A 216 -10.07 -14.49 7.93
CA HIS A 216 -10.83 -15.69 8.31
C HIS A 216 -10.57 -16.10 9.76
N TRP A 217 -9.31 -16.09 10.20
CA TRP A 217 -8.94 -16.41 11.57
C TRP A 217 -9.62 -15.50 12.59
N LYS A 218 -9.68 -14.18 12.32
CA LYS A 218 -10.32 -13.23 13.24
C LYS A 218 -11.85 -13.23 13.19
N TRP A 219 -12.44 -13.49 12.02
CA TRP A 219 -13.87 -13.22 11.75
C TRP A 219 -14.67 -14.39 11.15
N GLY A 220 -14.09 -15.59 11.06
CA GLY A 220 -14.65 -16.76 10.36
C GLY A 220 -16.07 -17.12 10.81
N ASP A 221 -16.28 -17.23 12.12
CA ASP A 221 -17.57 -17.64 12.70
C ASP A 221 -18.68 -16.61 12.45
N MET A 222 -18.33 -15.32 12.50
CA MET A 222 -19.24 -14.20 12.22
C MET A 222 -19.71 -14.17 10.75
N ARG A 223 -18.91 -14.66 9.80
CA ARG A 223 -19.31 -14.75 8.39
C ARG A 223 -20.24 -15.94 8.13
N GLN A 224 -20.06 -17.07 8.81
CA GLN A 224 -20.96 -18.22 8.69
C GLN A 224 -22.38 -17.88 9.14
N LEU A 225 -22.50 -17.16 10.27
CA LEU A 225 -23.78 -16.64 10.77
C LEU A 225 -24.45 -15.68 9.77
N ARG A 226 -23.67 -14.83 9.09
CA ARG A 226 -24.18 -13.85 8.11
C ARG A 226 -24.57 -14.47 6.76
N LYS A 227 -24.04 -15.65 6.43
CA LYS A 227 -24.47 -16.48 5.29
C LYS A 227 -25.72 -17.30 5.60
N LYS A 228 -25.90 -17.75 6.85
CA LYS A 228 -27.07 -18.52 7.30
C LYS A 228 -28.34 -17.66 7.44
N ASN A 229 -28.17 -16.36 7.64
CA ASN A 229 -29.25 -15.37 7.78
C ASN A 229 -29.48 -14.52 6.51
N LYS A 230 -29.02 -15.00 5.36
CA LYS A 230 -29.29 -14.46 4.02
C LYS A 230 -30.01 -15.51 3.21
#